data_AF-A0A6S7JFX2-F1
#
_entry.id   AF-A0A6S7JFX2-F1
#
_cell.length_a   1.000
_cell.length_b   1.000
_cell.length_c   1.000
_cell.angle_alpha   90.00
_cell.angle_beta   90.00
_cell.angle_gamma   90.00
#
_symmetry.space_group_name_H-M   'P 1'
#
loop_
_entity.id
_entity.type
_entity.pdbx_description
1 polymer ?
#
loop_
_entity_poly.entity_id
_entity_poly.type
_entity_poly.pdbx_seq_one_letter_code
_entity_poly.pdbx_strand_id
1 'polypeptide(L)'
;FQIYNPFHDVCTSVNNDDVTATECQHDDVKQWWVWTRCHQIKHHSSGKCLDVNGEIMSWTKLYVSTCDSHVSGQQWSCHNNYIQVNGTDLNMNYGHSPPDVILSDLTGDYNKWRMFNSTNNVCSAKL
;
A
#
# COMPACT_ATOMS: atom_id res chain seq x y z
N PHE A 1 7.56 -6.22 -6.15
CA PHE A 1 6.74 -5.40 -7.07
C PHE A 1 6.73 -3.96 -6.57
N GLN A 2 6.45 -2.99 -7.45
CA GLN A 2 6.17 -1.60 -7.07
C GLN A 2 4.66 -1.37 -7.08
N ILE A 3 4.11 -0.74 -6.04
CA ILE A 3 2.67 -0.43 -5.93
C ILE A 3 2.44 0.91 -6.64
N TYR A 4 1.66 0.88 -7.71
CA TYR A 4 1.51 1.99 -8.66
C TYR A 4 0.08 2.50 -8.71
N ASN A 5 -0.10 3.82 -8.56
CA ASN A 5 -1.36 4.51 -8.81
C ASN A 5 -1.37 5.04 -10.26
N PRO A 6 -2.22 4.49 -11.16
CA PRO A 6 -2.24 4.88 -12.56
C PRO A 6 -2.82 6.27 -12.82
N PHE A 7 -3.64 6.79 -11.92
CA PHE A 7 -4.27 8.10 -12.09
C PHE A 7 -3.27 9.23 -11.84
N HIS A 8 -2.45 9.07 -10.79
CA HIS A 8 -1.43 10.04 -10.41
C HIS A 8 -0.06 9.80 -11.06
N ASP A 9 0.11 8.65 -11.72
CA ASP A 9 1.39 8.20 -12.30
C ASP A 9 2.54 8.15 -11.27
N VAL A 10 2.25 7.61 -10.08
CA VAL A 10 3.19 7.53 -8.95
C VAL A 10 3.27 6.13 -8.35
N CYS A 11 4.42 5.82 -7.77
CA CYS A 11 4.66 4.62 -7.00
C CYS A 11 4.79 4.96 -5.53
N THR A 12 4.32 4.07 -4.67
CA THR A 12 4.51 4.19 -3.22
C THR A 12 6.00 4.14 -2.88
N SER A 13 6.45 4.96 -1.93
CA SER A 13 7.83 4.98 -1.42
C SER A 13 7.81 5.07 0.10
N VAL A 14 8.88 4.60 0.75
CA VAL A 14 9.02 4.67 2.21
C VAL A 14 10.10 5.67 2.60
N ASN A 15 9.74 6.66 3.43
CA ASN A 15 10.65 7.66 3.98
C ASN A 15 10.44 7.81 5.49
N ASN A 16 11.46 7.51 6.30
CA ASN A 16 11.36 7.56 7.77
C ASN A 16 10.13 6.82 8.32
N ASP A 17 9.88 5.62 7.80
CA ASP A 17 8.70 4.78 8.07
C ASP A 17 7.37 5.28 7.52
N ASP A 18 7.25 6.53 7.07
CA ASP A 18 6.05 7.02 6.40
C ASP A 18 5.94 6.43 4.99
N VAL A 19 4.73 6.05 4.60
CA VAL A 19 4.42 5.64 3.22
C VAL A 19 3.91 6.86 2.46
N THR A 20 4.70 7.28 1.47
CA THR A 20 4.38 8.38 0.56
C THR A 20 4.20 7.85 -0.86
N ALA A 21 3.95 8.72 -1.84
CA ALA A 21 4.04 8.36 -3.25
C ALA A 21 4.89 9.37 -4.02
N THR A 22 5.71 8.87 -4.94
CA THR A 22 6.66 9.65 -5.74
C THR A 22 6.69 9.11 -7.18
N GLU A 23 7.43 9.77 -8.07
CA GLU A 23 7.70 9.23 -9.41
C GLU A 23 8.22 7.79 -9.33
N CYS A 24 7.72 6.93 -10.21
CA CYS A 24 8.12 5.52 -10.27
C CYS A 24 9.54 5.38 -10.79
N GLN A 25 10.44 4.82 -9.97
CA GLN A 25 11.84 4.60 -10.31
C GLN A 25 12.18 3.14 -10.05
N HIS A 26 12.47 2.37 -11.11
CA HIS A 26 12.69 0.93 -10.99
C HIS A 26 13.87 0.58 -10.07
N ASP A 27 14.92 1.40 -10.08
CA ASP A 27 16.12 1.18 -9.28
C ASP A 27 16.01 1.73 -7.84
N ASP A 28 14.90 2.41 -7.50
CA ASP A 28 14.68 2.93 -6.15
C ASP A 28 14.18 1.84 -5.20
N VAL A 29 15.10 1.34 -4.38
CA VAL A 29 14.85 0.30 -3.36
C VAL A 29 13.76 0.66 -2.34
N LYS A 30 13.39 1.94 -2.20
CA LYS A 30 12.30 2.41 -1.33
C LYS A 30 10.91 2.12 -1.89
N GLN A 31 10.82 1.75 -3.17
CA GLN A 31 9.55 1.52 -3.87
C GLN A 31 9.22 0.02 -4.00
N TRP A 32 10.07 -0.86 -3.47
CA TRP A 32 9.94 -2.29 -3.65
C TRP A 32 9.24 -2.97 -2.49
N TRP A 33 8.25 -3.79 -2.83
CA TRP A 33 7.40 -4.54 -1.90
C TRP A 33 7.35 -6.02 -2.27
N VAL A 34 7.02 -6.84 -1.28
CA VAL A 34 6.80 -8.28 -1.45
C VAL A 34 5.66 -8.72 -0.54
N TRP A 35 4.84 -9.67 -1.01
CA TRP A 35 3.84 -10.31 -0.15
C TRP A 35 4.52 -11.28 0.81
N THR A 36 4.01 -11.34 2.03
CA THR A 36 4.30 -12.45 2.95
C THR A 36 3.24 -13.54 2.79
N ARG A 37 3.54 -14.75 3.29
CA ARG A 37 2.55 -15.84 3.37
C ARG A 37 1.39 -15.55 4.32
N CYS A 38 1.56 -14.58 5.23
CA CYS A 38 0.58 -14.19 6.23
C CYS A 38 -0.26 -12.99 5.77
N HIS A 39 -0.49 -12.82 4.46
CA HIS A 39 -1.28 -11.71 3.89
C HIS A 39 -0.80 -10.30 4.28
N GLN A 40 0.49 -10.12 4.58
CA GLN A 40 1.08 -8.80 4.81
C GLN A 40 1.83 -8.34 3.56
N ILE A 41 1.91 -7.02 3.35
CA ILE A 41 2.74 -6.40 2.32
C ILE A 41 3.99 -5.88 3.01
N LYS A 42 5.15 -6.46 2.69
CA LYS A 42 6.44 -6.12 3.31
C LYS A 42 7.26 -5.22 2.40
N HIS A 43 7.75 -4.12 2.94
CA HIS A 43 8.73 -3.28 2.28
C HIS A 43 10.07 -4.01 2.19
N HIS A 44 10.62 -4.10 0.98
CA HIS A 44 11.74 -4.97 0.69
C HIS A 44 13.02 -4.54 1.41
N SER A 45 13.35 -3.23 1.39
CA SER A 45 14.64 -2.75 1.93
C SER A 45 14.67 -2.68 3.46
N SER A 46 13.58 -2.27 4.13
CA SER A 46 13.54 -2.21 5.59
C SER A 46 13.09 -3.51 6.26
N GLY A 47 12.46 -4.42 5.53
CA GLY A 47 11.87 -5.64 6.08
C GLY A 47 10.63 -5.42 6.96
N LYS A 48 10.15 -4.17 7.06
CA LYS A 48 8.93 -3.77 7.78
C LYS A 48 7.67 -3.99 6.93
N CYS A 49 6.52 -4.14 7.56
CA CYS A 49 5.24 -4.36 6.89
C CYS A 49 4.43 -3.07 6.82
N LEU A 50 3.70 -2.90 5.71
CA LEU A 50 2.68 -1.86 5.53
C LEU A 50 1.63 -2.03 6.63
N ASP A 51 1.36 -0.94 7.33
CA ASP A 51 0.52 -0.93 8.52
C ASP A 51 -0.31 0.36 8.58
N VAL A 52 -1.38 0.29 9.35
CA VAL A 52 -2.28 1.41 9.65
C VAL A 52 -1.76 2.12 10.90
N ASN A 53 -1.55 3.44 10.83
CA ASN A 53 -1.03 4.20 11.96
C ASN A 53 -2.13 4.52 12.98
N GLY A 54 -2.44 3.55 13.84
CA GLY A 54 -3.46 3.68 14.88
C GLY A 54 -4.72 2.88 14.56
N GLU A 55 -5.89 3.50 14.72
CA GLU A 55 -7.17 2.84 14.49
C GLU A 55 -7.46 2.66 12.98
N ILE A 56 -8.09 1.53 12.63
CA ILE A 56 -8.54 1.22 11.26
C ILE A 56 -9.80 2.04 10.96
N MET A 57 -9.58 3.27 10.49
CA MET A 57 -10.62 4.22 10.10
C MET A 57 -10.23 5.00 8.84
N SER A 58 -11.23 5.57 8.16
CA SER A 58 -10.99 6.44 7.01
C SER A 58 -10.15 7.65 7.42
N TRP A 59 -9.29 8.12 6.53
CA TRP A 59 -8.32 9.20 6.72
C TRP A 59 -7.14 8.88 7.66
N THR A 60 -6.97 7.63 8.09
CA THR A 60 -5.77 7.22 8.83
C THR A 60 -4.57 7.06 7.90
N LYS A 61 -3.40 7.58 8.28
CA LYS A 61 -2.17 7.42 7.51
C LYS A 61 -1.66 5.98 7.51
N LEU A 62 -1.01 5.60 6.42
CA LEU A 62 -0.24 4.36 6.34
C LEU A 62 1.23 4.61 6.61
N TYR A 63 1.86 3.65 7.27
CA TYR A 63 3.28 3.66 7.60
C TYR A 63 3.84 2.24 7.48
N VAL A 64 5.13 2.05 7.72
CA VAL A 64 5.72 0.71 7.87
C VAL A 64 6.17 0.45 9.29
N SER A 65 5.84 -0.73 9.81
CA SER A 65 6.14 -1.14 11.18
C SER A 65 6.69 -2.57 11.23
N THR A 66 7.13 -3.02 12.41
CA THR A 66 7.57 -4.41 12.57
C THR A 66 6.45 -5.36 12.15
N CYS A 67 6.77 -6.31 11.27
CA CYS A 67 5.80 -7.28 10.79
C CYS A 67 5.26 -8.14 11.94
N ASP A 68 3.95 -8.11 12.15
CA ASP A 68 3.23 -8.98 13.09
C ASP A 68 1.93 -9.46 12.43
N SER A 69 1.84 -10.78 12.21
CA SER A 69 0.69 -11.40 11.55
C SER A 69 -0.59 -11.38 12.39
N HIS A 70 -0.53 -11.02 13.68
CA HIS A 70 -1.70 -10.87 14.54
C HIS A 70 -2.29 -9.46 14.52
N VAL A 71 -1.56 -8.47 13.97
CA VAL A 71 -2.03 -7.10 13.84
C VAL A 71 -2.93 -6.98 12.62
N SER A 72 -4.20 -6.63 12.85
CA SER A 72 -5.21 -6.47 11.80
C SER A 72 -4.86 -5.38 10.80
N GLY A 73 -4.23 -4.28 11.25
CA GLY A 73 -3.74 -3.18 10.40
C GLY A 73 -2.67 -3.60 9.39
N GLN A 74 -2.09 -4.79 9.52
CA GLN A 74 -1.09 -5.33 8.59
C GLN A 74 -1.67 -6.41 7.66
N GLN A 75 -2.95 -6.73 7.78
CA GLN A 75 -3.59 -7.76 6.96
C GLN A 75 -4.21 -7.12 5.72
N TRP A 76 -3.70 -7.48 4.54
CA TRP A 76 -4.09 -6.86 3.28
C TRP A 76 -4.69 -7.87 2.30
N SER A 77 -5.79 -7.48 1.67
CA SER A 77 -6.45 -8.17 0.58
C SER A 77 -6.56 -7.25 -0.64
N CYS A 78 -7.06 -7.80 -1.74
CA CYS A 78 -7.44 -6.98 -2.88
C CYS A 78 -8.86 -7.32 -3.29
N HIS A 79 -9.59 -6.29 -3.69
CA HIS A 79 -10.84 -6.40 -4.39
C HIS A 79 -10.70 -5.61 -5.69
N ASN A 80 -10.76 -6.26 -6.86
CA ASN A 80 -10.40 -5.62 -8.14
C ASN A 80 -8.99 -5.00 -8.10
N ASN A 81 -8.87 -3.67 -8.28
CA ASN A 81 -7.63 -2.90 -8.17
C ASN A 81 -7.51 -2.14 -6.85
N TYR A 82 -8.34 -2.43 -5.85
CA TYR A 82 -8.23 -1.85 -4.52
C TYR A 82 -7.29 -2.70 -3.66
N ILE A 83 -6.43 -2.04 -2.88
CA ILE A 83 -5.66 -2.65 -1.79
C ILE A 83 -6.41 -2.36 -0.52
N GLN A 84 -6.92 -3.39 0.13
CA GLN A 84 -7.95 -3.27 1.17
C GLN A 84 -7.45 -3.88 2.47
N VAL A 85 -7.74 -3.24 3.60
CA VAL A 85 -7.50 -3.87 4.91
C VAL A 85 -8.46 -5.03 5.06
N ASN A 86 -7.93 -6.22 5.32
CA ASN A 86 -8.68 -7.46 5.24
C ASN A 86 -9.88 -7.46 6.21
N GLY A 87 -11.07 -7.78 5.68
CA GLY A 87 -12.32 -7.78 6.45
C GLY A 87 -12.98 -6.41 6.66
N THR A 88 -12.50 -5.35 6.00
CA THR A 88 -13.08 -3.98 6.06
C THR A 88 -13.28 -3.43 4.66
N ASP A 89 -14.07 -2.37 4.45
CA ASP A 89 -14.19 -1.70 3.14
C ASP A 89 -13.19 -0.53 2.94
N LEU A 90 -12.17 -0.45 3.82
CA LEU A 90 -11.16 0.62 3.78
C LEU A 90 -10.01 0.24 2.86
N ASN A 91 -9.74 1.15 1.92
CA ASN A 91 -8.77 0.98 0.85
C ASN A 91 -7.61 1.96 1.00
N MET A 92 -6.44 1.56 0.51
CA MET A 92 -5.32 2.45 0.31
C MET A 92 -5.70 3.55 -0.70
N ASN A 93 -5.38 4.80 -0.39
CA ASN A 93 -5.69 5.98 -1.19
C ASN A 93 -4.51 6.95 -1.22
N TYR A 94 -4.37 7.69 -2.32
CA TYR A 94 -3.42 8.79 -2.46
C TYR A 94 -4.03 9.93 -3.29
N GLY A 95 -3.58 11.17 -3.05
CA GLY A 95 -3.93 12.34 -3.86
C GLY A 95 -4.57 13.50 -3.08
N HIS A 96 -4.56 13.43 -1.76
CA HIS A 96 -5.06 14.50 -0.88
C HIS A 96 -3.91 15.41 -0.40
N SER A 97 -4.25 16.52 0.26
CA SER A 97 -3.27 17.42 0.88
C SER A 97 -3.33 17.25 2.40
N PRO A 98 -2.21 16.96 3.08
CA PRO A 98 -0.87 16.67 2.52
C PRO A 98 -0.82 15.35 1.70
N PRO A 99 0.17 15.18 0.79
CA PRO A 99 0.28 14.05 -0.14
C PRO A 99 0.73 12.76 0.54
N ASP A 100 -0.09 12.30 1.48
CA ASP A 100 0.11 11.07 2.22
C ASP A 100 -0.66 9.91 1.59
N VAL A 101 -0.15 8.71 1.80
CA VAL A 101 -0.92 7.50 1.54
C VAL A 101 -1.74 7.16 2.79
N ILE A 102 -3.04 7.05 2.62
CA ILE A 102 -4.00 6.91 3.71
C ILE A 102 -4.94 5.73 3.47
N LEU A 103 -5.69 5.34 4.51
CA LEU A 103 -6.93 4.59 4.37
C LEU A 103 -8.08 5.51 3.96
N SER A 104 -8.97 4.99 3.13
CA SER A 104 -10.17 5.69 2.72
C SER A 104 -11.31 4.70 2.42
N ASP A 105 -12.53 5.13 2.73
CA ASP A 105 -13.78 4.51 2.29
C ASP A 105 -14.28 5.08 0.95
N LEU A 106 -13.54 6.03 0.37
CA LEU A 106 -13.85 6.57 -0.94
C LEU A 106 -13.66 5.53 -2.04
N THR A 107 -14.35 5.76 -3.15
CA THR A 107 -14.21 4.98 -4.37
C THR A 107 -13.61 5.85 -5.48
N GLY A 108 -13.19 5.22 -6.58
CA GLY A 108 -12.62 5.93 -7.73
C GLY A 108 -11.11 5.75 -7.86
N ASP A 109 -10.51 6.43 -8.83
CA ASP A 109 -9.19 6.07 -9.33
C ASP A 109 -8.03 6.36 -8.37
N TYR A 110 -8.23 7.23 -7.38
CA TYR A 110 -7.26 7.55 -6.32
C TYR A 110 -7.00 6.34 -5.40
N ASN A 111 -7.98 5.43 -5.32
CA ASN A 111 -7.95 4.22 -4.50
C ASN A 111 -7.48 2.99 -5.28
N LYS A 112 -7.22 3.14 -6.59
CA LYS A 112 -6.86 2.02 -7.47
C LYS A 112 -5.35 1.92 -7.60
N TRP A 113 -4.85 0.72 -7.32
CA TRP A 113 -3.44 0.39 -7.36
C TRP A 113 -3.22 -0.88 -8.17
N ARG A 114 -2.13 -0.90 -8.93
CA ARG A 114 -1.69 -2.07 -9.70
C ARG A 114 -0.18 -2.24 -9.57
N MET A 115 0.36 -3.31 -10.11
CA MET A 115 1.80 -3.44 -10.22
C MET A 115 2.33 -2.50 -11.31
N PHE A 116 3.40 -1.76 -11.04
CA PHE A 116 4.05 -0.90 -12.04
C PHE A 116 4.44 -1.71 -13.28
N ASN A 117 4.31 -1.11 -14.48
CA ASN A 117 4.52 -1.78 -15.78
C ASN A 117 3.71 -3.07 -16.01
N SER A 118 2.57 -3.23 -15.34
CA SER A 118 1.68 -4.39 -15.50
C SER A 118 0.21 -3.97 -15.43
N THR A 119 -0.68 -4.70 -16.10
CA THR A 119 -2.14 -4.55 -15.97
C THR A 119 -2.71 -5.28 -14.75
N ASN A 120 -1.88 -6.07 -14.07
CA ASN A 120 -2.32 -6.91 -12.97
C ASN A 120 -2.39 -6.12 -11.66
N ASN A 121 -3.39 -6.43 -10.83
CA ASN A 121 -3.47 -5.93 -9.46
C ASN A 121 -2.30 -6.46 -8.60
N VAL A 122 -2.09 -5.83 -7.44
CA VAL A 122 -0.97 -6.22 -6.57
C VAL A 122 -1.12 -7.62 -5.97
N CYS A 123 -2.33 -8.16 -5.84
CA CYS A 123 -2.54 -9.51 -5.31
C CYS A 123 -2.10 -10.61 -6.29
N SER A 124 -1.91 -10.29 -7.56
CA SER A 124 -1.33 -11.24 -8.53
C SER A 124 0.12 -11.60 -8.21
N ALA A 125 0.77 -10.87 -7.29
CA ALA A 125 2.10 -11.19 -6.76
C ALA A 125 2.07 -12.02 -5.46
N LYS A 126 0.90 -12.44 -4.96
CA LYS A 126 0.83 -13.42 -3.86
C LYS A 126 1.28 -14.77 -4.42
N LEU A 127 2.39 -15.28 -3.90
CA LEU A 127 2.92 -16.63 -4.19
C LEU A 127 2.34 -17.65 -3.22
#